data_AF-A0A379ACA1-F1
#
_entry.id   AF-A0A379ACA1-F1
#
_cell.length_a   1.000
_cell.length_b   1.000
_cell.length_c   1.000
_cell.angle_alpha   90.00
_cell.angle_beta   90.00
_cell.angle_gamma   90.00
#
_symmetry.space_group_name_H-M   'P 1'
#
loop_
_entity.id
_entity.type
_entity.pdbx_description
1 polymer ?
#
loop_
_entity_poly.entity_id
_entity_poly.type
_entity_poly.pdbx_seq_one_letter_code
_entity_poly.pdbx_strand_id
1 'polypeptide(L)' 'MTIICEKCQQPLSLSDGEFICNTCGTHYPAQPCCPACHQPLEVLKACGAVDYFCRNGHGLISRKRVLFQPPGH' A
#
# COMPACT_ATOMS: atom_id res chain seq x y z
N MET A 1 1.62 -14.91 -1.59
CA MET A 1 2.57 -14.27 -2.53
C MET A 1 3.56 -13.48 -1.70
N THR A 2 4.85 -13.79 -1.82
CA THR A 2 5.92 -13.07 -1.13
C THR A 2 6.48 -12.05 -2.11
N ILE A 3 6.50 -10.78 -1.74
CA ILE A 3 7.09 -9.73 -2.58
C ILE A 3 8.57 -9.67 -2.26
N ILE A 4 9.39 -9.62 -3.30
CA ILE A 4 10.84 -9.74 -3.21
C ILE A 4 11.47 -8.41 -3.59
N CYS A 5 12.52 -8.01 -2.87
CA CYS A 5 13.33 -6.85 -3.19
C CYS A 5 14.12 -7.06 -4.48
N GLU A 6 14.03 -6.16 -5.45
CA GLU A 6 14.82 -6.25 -6.69
C GLU A 6 16.34 -6.07 -6.47
N LYS A 7 16.74 -5.42 -5.38
CA LYS A 7 18.15 -5.13 -5.06
C LYS A 7 18.90 -6.30 -4.44
N CYS A 8 18.24 -7.04 -3.56
CA CYS A 8 18.89 -8.09 -2.75
C CYS A 8 18.15 -9.43 -2.77
N GLN A 9 17.03 -9.51 -3.50
CA GLN A 9 16.19 -10.69 -3.63
C GLN A 9 15.65 -11.24 -2.29
N GLN A 10 15.57 -10.39 -1.26
CA GLN A 10 15.03 -10.73 0.05
C GLN A 10 13.54 -10.40 0.16
N PRO A 11 12.77 -11.11 1.01
CA PRO A 11 11.37 -10.82 1.23
C PRO A 11 11.17 -9.41 1.81
N LEU A 12 10.20 -8.68 1.27
CA LEU A 12 9.76 -7.38 1.77
C LEU A 12 8.71 -7.56 2.86
N SER A 13 8.77 -6.71 3.89
CA SER A 13 7.77 -6.61 4.94
C SER A 13 6.84 -5.43 4.66
N LEU A 14 5.52 -5.65 4.72
CA LEU A 14 4.55 -4.55 4.62
C LEU A 14 4.45 -3.83 5.98
N SER A 15 4.89 -2.59 6.04
CA SER A 15 4.84 -1.72 7.22
C SER A 15 4.17 -0.40 6.87
N ASP A 16 3.13 -0.04 7.60
CA ASP A 16 2.37 1.22 7.44
C ASP A 16 1.87 1.52 6.00
N GLY A 17 1.66 0.49 5.17
CA GLY A 17 1.26 0.68 3.77
C GLY A 17 2.44 0.94 2.82
N GLU A 18 3.65 0.54 3.22
CA GLU A 18 4.84 0.52 2.38
C GLU A 18 5.54 -0.83 2.51
N PHE A 19 6.15 -1.29 1.42
CA PHE A 19 6.95 -2.51 1.46
C PHE A 19 8.40 -2.15 1.77
N ILE A 20 8.89 -2.59 2.92
CA ILE A 20 10.23 -2.28 3.42
C ILE A 20 11.07 -3.54 3.39
N CYS A 21 12.26 -3.46 2.79
CA CYS A 21 13.24 -4.52 2.89
C CYS A 21 14.05 -4.37 4.18
N ASN A 22 13.88 -5.30 5.12
CA ASN A 22 14.66 -5.31 6.36
C ASN A 22 16.16 -5.59 6.15
N THR A 23 16.55 -6.10 4.99
CA THR A 23 17.96 -6.46 4.70
C THR A 23 18.74 -5.29 4.12
N CYS A 24 18.24 -4.64 3.07
CA CYS A 24 18.94 -3.53 2.42
C CYS A 24 18.38 -2.15 2.79
N GLY A 25 17.28 -2.08 3.54
CA GLY A 25 16.62 -0.81 3.89
C GLY A 25 15.97 -0.11 2.69
N THR A 26 15.61 -0.83 1.62
CA THR A 26 14.90 -0.23 0.48
C THR A 26 13.41 -0.15 0.78
N HIS A 27 12.82 1.01 0.49
CA HIS A 27 11.40 1.29 0.67
C HIS A 27 10.72 1.30 -0.69
N TYR A 28 9.61 0.58 -0.79
CA TYR A 28 8.79 0.48 -1.99
C TYR A 28 7.38 1.02 -1.64
N PRO A 29 6.88 2.01 -2.37
CA PRO A 29 5.55 2.57 -2.10
C PRO A 29 4.50 1.51 -2.42
N ALA A 30 3.64 1.14 -1.47
CA ALA A 30 2.52 0.28 -1.78
C ALA A 30 1.37 1.09 -2.35
N GLN A 31 0.71 0.57 -3.37
CA GLN A 31 -0.47 1.16 -3.96
C GLN A 31 -1.71 0.72 -3.17
N PRO A 32 -2.41 1.64 -2.50
CA PRO A 32 -3.63 1.31 -1.77
C PRO A 32 -4.77 1.10 -2.75
N CYS A 33 -5.41 -0.07 -2.69
CA CYS A 33 -6.52 -0.47 -3.54
C CYS A 33 -7.75 -0.84 -2.71
N CYS A 34 -8.92 -0.61 -3.29
CA CYS A 34 -10.18 -0.90 -2.64
C CYS A 34 -10.40 -2.42 -2.57
N PRO A 35 -10.78 -2.99 -1.42
CA PRO A 35 -11.07 -4.43 -1.32
C PRO A 35 -12.32 -4.85 -2.09
N ALA A 36 -13.21 -3.91 -2.45
CA ALA A 36 -14.46 -4.22 -3.12
C ALA A 36 -14.37 -4.08 -4.64
N CYS A 37 -13.76 -3.01 -5.16
CA CYS A 37 -13.62 -2.80 -6.61
C CYS A 37 -12.19 -3.01 -7.14
N HIS A 38 -11.21 -3.30 -6.28
CA HIS A 38 -9.80 -3.47 -6.63
C HIS A 38 -9.16 -2.28 -7.35
N GLN A 39 -9.80 -1.11 -7.31
CA GLN A 39 -9.27 0.11 -7.91
C GLN A 39 -8.41 0.89 -6.92
N PRO A 40 -7.43 1.68 -7.41
CA PRO A 40 -6.62 2.54 -6.56
C PRO A 40 -7.48 3.51 -5.75
N LEU A 41 -7.15 3.64 -4.47
CA LEU A 41 -7.76 4.55 -3.53
C LEU A 41 -7.02 5.89 -3.54
N GLU A 42 -7.77 6.96 -3.39
CA GLU A 42 -7.22 8.30 -3.21
C GLU A 42 -6.71 8.46 -1.78
N VAL A 43 -5.43 8.76 -1.62
CA VAL A 43 -4.80 8.96 -0.32
C VAL A 43 -4.97 10.42 0.08
N LEU A 44 -5.83 10.66 1.06
CA LEU A 44 -6.08 11.99 1.62
C LEU A 44 -5.20 12.16 2.85
N LYS A 45 -4.38 13.22 2.87
CA LYS A 45 -3.52 13.54 4.01
C LYS A 45 -4.00 14.84 4.62
N ALA A 46 -4.46 14.81 5.87
CA ALA A 46 -4.99 15.97 6.57
C ALA A 46 -4.49 16.01 8.02
N CYS A 47 -3.92 17.14 8.45
CA CYS A 47 -3.49 17.38 9.84
C CYS A 47 -2.71 16.22 10.50
N GLY A 48 -1.85 15.54 9.74
CA GLY A 48 -1.03 14.41 10.22
C GLY A 48 -1.69 13.03 10.15
N ALA A 49 -2.97 12.96 9.77
CA ALA A 49 -3.67 11.71 9.50
C ALA A 49 -3.68 11.38 8.00
N VAL A 50 -3.76 10.08 7.70
CA VAL A 50 -3.87 9.54 6.34
C VAL A 50 -5.16 8.74 6.23
N ASP A 51 -6.03 9.13 5.31
CA ASP A 51 -7.29 8.47 4.97
C ASP A 51 -7.24 7.94 3.54
N TYR A 52 -7.98 6.85 3.29
CA TYR A 52 -8.06 6.24 1.97
C TYR A 52 -9.49 6.35 1.45
N PHE A 53 -9.71 7.06 0.36
CA PHE A 53 -11.04 7.30 -0.21
C PHE A 53 -11.21 6.58 -1.54
N CYS A 54 -12.28 5.82 -1.67
CA CYS A 54 -12.67 5.16 -2.91
C CYS A 54 -13.59 6.06 -3.73
N ARG A 55 -13.07 6.55 -4.86
CA ARG A 55 -13.83 7.37 -5.81
C ARG A 55 -14.96 6.63 -6.55
N ASN A 56 -15.04 5.30 -6.43
CA ASN A 56 -16.05 4.47 -7.09
C ASN A 56 -17.38 4.36 -6.31
N GLY A 57 -17.57 5.15 -5.26
CA GLY A 57 -18.80 5.15 -4.46
C GLY A 57 -18.75 4.30 -3.19
N HIS A 58 -17.59 3.70 -2.85
CA HIS A 58 -17.42 3.02 -1.56
C HIS A 58 -17.03 3.97 -0.41
N GLY A 59 -16.70 5.24 -0.72
CA GLY A 59 -16.39 6.25 0.29
C GLY A 59 -15.06 6.01 1.01
N LEU A 60 -14.99 6.35 2.30
CA LEU A 60 -13.79 6.18 3.12
C LEU A 60 -13.55 4.71 3.47
N ILE A 61 -12.37 4.21 3.11
CA ILE A 61 -11.90 2.86 3.39
C ILE A 61 -10.92 2.93 4.56
N SER A 62 -11.19 2.16 5.62
CA SER A 62 -10.27 2.04 6.75
C SER A 62 -8.96 1.37 6.29
N ARG A 63 -7.81 1.90 6.75
CA ARG A 63 -6.48 1.36 6.46
C ARG A 63 -6.34 -0.15 6.67
N LYS A 64 -7.04 -0.73 7.65
CA LYS A 64 -7.06 -2.19 7.93
C LYS A 64 -7.71 -3.02 6.82
N ARG A 65 -8.60 -2.42 6.01
CA ARG A 65 -9.30 -3.07 4.90
C ARG A 65 -8.72 -2.71 3.54
N VAL A 66 -7.83 -1.72 3.47
CA VAL A 66 -7.13 -1.37 2.24
C VAL A 66 -6.26 -2.54 1.79
N LEU A 67 -6.34 -2.86 0.50
CA LEU A 67 -5.42 -3.82 -0.10
C LEU A 67 -4.18 -3.07 -0.57
N PHE A 68 -3.03 -3.38 0.02
CA PHE A 68 -1.76 -2.79 -0.39
C PHE A 68 -1.13 -3.69 -1.44
N GLN A 69 -1.12 -3.21 -2.68
CA GLN A 69 -0.47 -3.90 -3.79
C GLN A 69 0.94 -3.34 -4.00
N PRO A 70 1.90 -4.17 -4.42
CA PRO A 70 3.19 -3.65 -4.87
C PRO A 70 2.96 -2.67 -6.03
N PRO A 71 3.81 -1.65 -6.19
CA PRO A 71 3.73 -0.77 -7.34
C PRO A 71 3.90 -1.64 -8.58
N GLY A 72 2.88 -1.63 -9.45
CA GLY A 72 2.91 -2.42 -10.68
C GLY A 72 4.14 -2.03 -11.50
N HIS A 73 4.95 -3.01 -11.85
CA HIS A 73 6.02 -2.86 -12.83
C HIS A 73 5.45 -3.07 -14.23
#